data_AF-A0A1E7EP84-F1
#
_entry.id   AF-A0A1E7EP84-F1
#
_cell.length_a   1.000
_cell.length_b   1.000
_cell.length_c   1.000
_cell.angle_alpha   90.00
_cell.angle_beta   90.00
_cell.angle_gamma   90.00
#
_symmetry.space_group_name_H-M   'P 1'
#
loop_
_entity.id
_entity.type
_entity.pdbx_description
1 polymer ?
#
loop_
_entity_poly.entity_id
_entity_poly.type
_entity_poly.pdbx_seq_one_letter_code
_entity_poly.pdbx_strand_id
1 'polypeptide(L)'
;MLNTTVPPAKAKLYAIGLSTLFVLEVGPLLTALLLCGRIGGSYAGKVGTMQATNQNKLLRVLGVNPKWWTLYPSIVAASIAAPILTVLGTSCALVLGGYVA
;
A
#
# COMPACT_ATOMS: atom_id res chain seq x y z
N MET A 1 16.01 -5.78 -29.03
CA MET A 1 16.07 -6.84 -30.07
C MET A 1 14.67 -7.38 -30.41
N LEU A 2 13.70 -6.50 -30.75
CA LEU A 2 12.28 -6.85 -30.92
C LEU A 2 11.71 -6.40 -32.29
N ASN A 3 12.58 -6.23 -33.29
CA ASN A 3 12.26 -5.52 -34.54
C ASN A 3 12.16 -6.42 -35.79
N THR A 4 12.02 -7.75 -35.68
CA THR A 4 12.01 -8.62 -36.88
C THR A 4 10.82 -9.58 -37.01
N THR A 5 9.84 -9.60 -36.09
CA THR A 5 8.73 -10.59 -36.16
C THR A 5 7.32 -10.03 -36.02
N VAL A 6 7.13 -8.74 -35.72
CA VAL A 6 5.78 -8.14 -35.57
C VAL A 6 5.66 -6.82 -36.32
N PRO A 7 4.56 -6.58 -37.09
CA PRO A 7 4.32 -5.29 -37.73
C PRO A 7 4.28 -4.17 -36.68
N PRO A 8 4.75 -2.95 -36.99
CA PRO A 8 4.97 -1.86 -36.01
C PRO A 8 3.71 -1.47 -35.23
N ALA A 9 2.54 -1.74 -35.80
CA ALA A 9 1.24 -1.56 -35.16
C ALA A 9 1.01 -2.53 -33.97
N LYS A 10 1.45 -3.80 -34.06
CA LYS A 10 1.29 -4.78 -32.97
C LYS A 10 2.28 -4.54 -31.83
N ALA A 11 3.49 -4.05 -32.12
CA ALA A 11 4.48 -3.72 -31.10
C ALA A 11 3.98 -2.63 -30.13
N LYS A 12 3.33 -1.58 -30.66
CA LYS A 12 2.67 -0.56 -29.82
C LYS A 12 1.52 -1.14 -28.98
N LEU A 13 0.74 -2.06 -29.55
CA LEU A 13 -0.38 -2.70 -28.85
C LEU A 13 0.11 -3.54 -27.64
N TYR A 14 1.19 -4.31 -27.81
CA TYR A 14 1.80 -5.07 -26.72
C TYR A 14 2.40 -4.17 -25.64
N ALA A 15 3.06 -3.07 -26.02
CA ALA A 15 3.62 -2.11 -25.07
C ALA A 15 2.51 -1.46 -24.20
N ILE A 16 1.40 -1.06 -24.82
CA ILE A 16 0.24 -0.51 -24.09
C ILE A 16 -0.34 -1.59 -23.15
N GLY A 17 -0.55 -2.82 -23.65
CA GLY A 17 -1.11 -3.91 -22.84
C GLY A 17 -0.27 -4.26 -21.62
N LEU A 18 1.06 -4.33 -21.76
CA LEU A 18 1.97 -4.55 -20.64
C LEU A 18 1.88 -3.41 -19.61
N SER A 19 1.91 -2.15 -20.06
CA SER A 19 1.84 -0.99 -19.14
C SER A 19 0.55 -0.98 -18.31
N THR A 20 -0.59 -1.36 -18.89
CA THR A 20 -1.88 -1.40 -18.18
C THR A 20 -1.91 -2.50 -17.12
N LEU A 21 -1.37 -3.70 -17.43
CA LEU A 21 -1.26 -4.80 -16.47
C LEU A 21 -0.39 -4.43 -15.26
N PHE A 22 0.72 -3.73 -15.49
CA PHE A 22 1.57 -3.26 -14.40
C PHE A 22 0.86 -2.25 -13.48
N VAL A 23 0.08 -1.33 -14.05
CA VAL A 23 -0.62 -0.26 -13.30
C VAL A 23 -1.78 -0.81 -12.46
N LEU A 24 -2.50 -1.82 -12.96
CA LEU A 24 -3.69 -2.35 -12.28
C LEU A 24 -3.39 -3.49 -11.32
N GLU A 25 -2.42 -4.37 -11.64
CA GLU A 25 -2.12 -5.53 -10.81
C GLU A 25 -0.87 -5.28 -9.96
N VAL A 26 0.27 -5.07 -10.60
CA VAL A 26 1.57 -5.11 -9.94
C VAL A 26 1.82 -3.90 -9.04
N GLY A 27 1.43 -2.70 -9.47
CA GLY A 27 1.58 -1.47 -8.69
C GLY A 27 0.80 -1.48 -7.37
N PRO A 28 -0.52 -1.74 -7.40
CA PRO A 28 -1.34 -1.84 -6.19
C PRO A 28 -0.89 -2.98 -5.27
N LEU A 29 -0.51 -4.15 -5.82
CA LEU A 29 -0.03 -5.28 -5.02
C LEU A 29 1.23 -4.94 -4.22
N LEU A 30 2.24 -4.36 -4.87
CA LEU A 30 3.50 -4.02 -4.20
C LEU A 30 3.32 -2.89 -3.18
N THR A 31 2.51 -1.87 -3.51
CA THR A 31 2.23 -0.76 -2.59
C THR A 31 1.46 -1.24 -1.35
N ALA A 32 0.45 -2.10 -1.52
CA ALA A 32 -0.29 -2.69 -0.41
C ALA A 32 0.60 -3.57 0.49
N LEU A 33 1.50 -4.36 -0.11
CA LEU A 33 2.44 -5.21 0.62
C LEU A 33 3.38 -4.37 1.50
N LEU A 34 3.99 -3.32 0.95
CA LEU A 34 4.90 -2.43 1.68
C LEU A 34 4.17 -1.66 2.79
N LEU A 35 2.94 -1.20 2.50
CA LEU A 35 2.10 -0.50 3.45
C LEU A 35 1.78 -1.38 4.66
N CYS A 36 1.39 -2.64 4.42
CA CYS A 36 1.10 -3.62 5.47
C CYS A 36 2.30 -3.81 6.40
N GLY A 37 3.51 -3.93 5.86
CA GLY A 37 4.74 -4.07 6.65
C GLY A 37 5.02 -2.87 7.57
N ARG A 38 4.94 -1.65 7.04
CA ARG A 38 5.21 -0.41 7.80
C ARG A 38 4.14 -0.14 8.86
N ILE A 39 2.87 -0.22 8.49
CA ILE A 39 1.75 0.06 9.39
C ILE A 39 1.65 -1.03 10.46
N GLY A 40 1.83 -2.30 10.10
CA GLY A 40 1.79 -3.43 11.03
C GLY A 40 2.82 -3.29 12.15
N GLY A 41 4.07 -2.92 11.81
CA GLY A 41 5.12 -2.67 12.81
C GLY A 41 4.80 -1.51 13.76
N SER A 42 4.31 -0.38 13.23
CA SER A 42 3.93 0.77 14.05
C SER A 42 2.75 0.46 14.98
N TYR A 43 1.76 -0.30 14.49
CA TYR A 43 0.61 -0.72 15.28
C TYR A 43 1.01 -1.69 16.40
N ALA A 44 1.83 -2.69 16.08
CA ALA A 44 2.38 -3.62 17.06
C ALA A 44 3.19 -2.90 18.15
N GLY A 45 4.00 -1.90 17.77
CA GLY A 45 4.72 -1.05 18.71
C GLY A 45 3.79 -0.29 19.67
N LYS A 46 2.75 0.36 19.15
CA LYS A 46 1.75 1.07 19.99
C LYS A 46 0.99 0.15 20.94
N VAL A 47 0.57 -1.03 20.46
CA VAL A 47 -0.10 -2.02 21.30
C VAL A 47 0.85 -2.58 22.36
N GLY A 48 2.11 -2.82 21.99
CA GLY A 48 3.15 -3.30 22.90
C GLY A 48 3.44 -2.31 24.03
N THR A 49 3.57 -1.02 23.73
CA THR A 49 3.79 0.01 24.77
C THR A 49 2.55 0.18 25.66
N MET A 50 1.34 0.15 25.09
CA MET A 50 0.10 0.19 25.88
C MET A 50 -0.04 -1.00 26.84
N GLN A 51 0.46 -2.18 26.45
CA GLN A 51 0.54 -3.35 27.32
C GLN A 51 1.60 -3.17 28.42
N ALA A 52 2.81 -2.71 28.05
CA ALA A 52 3.91 -2.51 29.00
C ALA A 52 3.57 -1.48 30.10
N THR A 53 2.84 -0.42 29.75
CA THR A 53 2.43 0.65 30.68
C THR A 53 1.05 0.40 31.32
N ASN A 54 0.45 -0.80 31.15
CA ASN A 54 -0.88 -1.15 31.67
C ASN A 54 -2.03 -0.18 31.23
N GLN A 55 -1.87 0.60 30.17
CA GLN A 55 -2.87 1.58 29.70
C GLN A 55 -4.19 0.91 29.29
N ASN A 56 -4.15 -0.34 28.80
CA ASN A 56 -5.36 -1.13 28.51
C ASN A 56 -6.24 -1.38 29.75
N LYS A 57 -5.64 -1.52 30.94
CA LYS A 57 -6.39 -1.74 32.19
C LYS A 57 -7.01 -0.43 32.69
N LEU A 58 -6.28 0.68 32.55
CA LEU A 58 -6.80 2.03 32.82
C LEU A 58 -8.05 2.33 32.00
N LEU A 59 -8.03 2.04 30.69
CA LEU A 59 -9.21 2.22 29.84
C LEU A 59 -10.42 1.41 30.31
N ARG A 60 -10.21 0.19 30.82
CA ARG A 60 -11.27 -0.65 31.38
C ARG A 60 -11.85 -0.08 32.68
N VAL A 61 -11.04 0.56 33.52
CA VAL A 61 -11.50 1.26 34.74
C VAL A 61 -12.36 2.48 34.39
N LEU A 62 -12.05 3.15 33.27
CA LEU A 62 -12.84 4.27 32.74
C LEU A 62 -14.12 3.85 32.02
N GLY A 63 -14.45 2.55 31.99
CA GLY A 63 -15.62 2.02 31.29
C GLY A 63 -15.51 1.99 29.76
N VAL A 64 -14.33 2.26 29.20
CA VAL A 64 -14.10 2.28 27.75
C VAL A 64 -13.55 0.93 27.28
N ASN A 65 -14.05 0.42 26.15
CA ASN A 65 -13.54 -0.80 25.55
C ASN A 65 -12.18 -0.54 24.85
N PRO A 66 -11.06 -1.08 25.36
CA PRO A 66 -9.72 -0.76 24.85
C PRO A 66 -9.48 -1.28 23.42
N LYS A 67 -10.14 -2.39 23.03
CA LYS A 67 -9.98 -2.99 21.70
C LYS A 67 -10.44 -2.03 20.60
N TRP A 68 -11.64 -1.47 20.75
CA TRP A 68 -12.23 -0.58 19.74
C TRP A 68 -11.52 0.76 19.69
N TRP A 69 -11.05 1.26 20.84
CA TRP A 69 -10.36 2.54 20.93
C TRP A 69 -9.02 2.57 20.16
N THR A 70 -8.26 1.47 20.20
CA THR A 70 -6.95 1.39 19.52
C THR A 70 -7.08 0.94 18.06
N LEU A 71 -8.02 0.03 17.75
CA LEU A 71 -8.14 -0.55 16.41
C LEU A 71 -8.79 0.43 15.41
N TYR A 72 -9.84 1.14 15.83
CA TYR A 72 -10.61 2.05 14.98
C TYR A 72 -9.76 3.14 14.29
N PRO A 73 -8.91 3.91 15.00
CA PRO A 73 -8.09 4.95 14.34
C PRO A 73 -7.08 4.36 13.35
N SER A 74 -6.55 3.15 13.62
CA SER A 74 -5.59 2.51 12.72
C SER A 74 -6.23 2.07 11.41
N ILE A 75 -7.45 1.53 11.46
CA ILE A 75 -8.19 1.12 10.27
C ILE A 75 -8.55 2.33 9.42
N VAL A 76 -9.05 3.41 10.04
CA VAL A 76 -9.39 4.64 9.34
C VAL A 76 -8.14 5.23 8.67
N ALA A 77 -7.02 5.34 9.39
CA ALA A 77 -5.77 5.84 8.84
C ALA A 77 -5.26 4.97 7.68
N ALA A 78 -5.27 3.64 7.81
CA ALA A 78 -4.82 2.73 6.77
C ALA A 78 -5.71 2.77 5.52
N SER A 79 -7.03 2.88 5.70
CA SER A 79 -7.99 2.95 4.59
C SER A 79 -7.82 4.21 3.73
N ILE A 80 -7.43 5.33 4.33
CA ILE A 80 -7.17 6.60 3.63
C ILE A 80 -5.78 6.58 3.00
N ALA A 81 -4.79 6.02 3.70
CA ALA A 81 -3.41 5.96 3.23
C ALA A 81 -3.22 5.01 2.03
N ALA A 82 -3.94 3.89 1.99
CA ALA A 82 -3.82 2.89 0.92
C ALA A 82 -4.04 3.45 -0.50
N PRO A 83 -5.18 4.09 -0.83
CA PRO A 83 -5.41 4.61 -2.18
C PRO A 83 -4.46 5.76 -2.53
N ILE A 84 -4.16 6.64 -1.58
CA ILE A 84 -3.21 7.75 -1.77
C ILE A 84 -1.82 7.23 -2.14
N LEU A 85 -1.34 6.21 -1.44
CA LEU A 85 -0.01 5.67 -1.67
C LEU A 85 0.07 4.87 -2.98
N THR A 86 -0.98 4.13 -3.33
CA THR A 86 -1.07 3.42 -4.61
C THR A 86 -1.01 4.39 -5.78
N VAL A 87 -1.76 5.50 -5.75
CA VAL A 87 -1.73 6.48 -6.85
C VAL A 87 -0.34 7.09 -7.02
N LEU A 88 0.28 7.51 -5.92
CA LEU A 88 1.64 8.09 -5.94
C LEU A 88 2.70 7.08 -6.39
N GLY A 89 2.61 5.83 -5.93
CA GLY A 89 3.54 4.76 -6.30
C GLY A 89 3.43 4.41 -7.78
N THR A 90 2.22 4.24 -8.28
CA THR A 90 1.98 3.90 -9.69
C THR A 90 2.30 5.06 -10.62
N SER A 91 2.06 6.32 -10.23
CA SER A 91 2.49 7.47 -11.02
C SER A 91 4.02 7.60 -11.09
N CYS A 92 4.71 7.36 -9.98
CA CYS A 92 6.17 7.40 -9.94
C CYS A 92 6.79 6.29 -10.80
N ALA A 93 6.24 5.08 -10.70
CA ALA A 93 6.68 3.93 -11.49
C ALA A 93 6.52 4.16 -13.01
N LEU A 94 5.43 4.82 -13.43
CA LEU A 94 5.18 5.11 -14.84
C LEU A 94 6.15 6.18 -15.38
N VAL A 95 6.41 7.23 -14.62
CA VAL A 95 7.35 8.31 -15.01
C VAL A 95 8.78 7.78 -15.08
N LEU A 96 9.23 7.02 -14.08
CA LEU A 96 10.58 6.44 -14.06
C LEU A 96 10.74 5.33 -15.12
N GLY A 97 9.72 4.50 -15.33
CA GLY A 97 9.74 3.46 -16.36
C GLY A 97 9.77 4.03 -17.77
N GLY A 98 9.08 5.14 -18.02
CA GLY A 98 9.14 5.87 -19.30
C GLY A 98 10.47 6.60 -19.52
N TYR A 99 11.16 7.01 -18.45
CA TYR A 99 12.48 7.66 -18.53
C TYR A 99 13.64 6.67 -18.80
N VAL A 100 13.47 5.39 -18.46
CA VAL A 100 14.49 4.33 -18.60
C VAL A 100 14.36 3.55 -19.93
N ALA A 101 13.23 3.68 -20.63
CA ALA A 101 12.93 2.96 -21.89
C ALA A 101 13.49 3.64 -23.15
#